data_AF-A0A8D0L6U9-F1
#
_entry.id   AF-A0A8D0L6U9-F1
#
_cell.length_a   1.000
_cell.length_b   1.000
_cell.length_c   1.000
_cell.angle_alpha   90.00
_cell.angle_beta   90.00
_cell.angle_gamma   90.00
#
_symmetry.space_group_name_H-M   'P 1'
#
loop_
_entity.id
_entity.type
_entity.pdbx_description
1 polymer ?
#
loop_
_entity_poly.entity_id
_entity_poly.type
_entity_poly.pdbx_seq_one_letter_code
_entity_poly.pdbx_strand_id
1 'polypeptide(L)'
;RPNSLPGESEYHLYRRVELTHRVAQKFLFEGKHKEAIPAALHSLRFSIHIYGLNSVELVPPYLILAEASIGLGHLTQAEEYLSQAQWTVLKTSHCSDAIQSKLHRNLGLLYAAKGNFEESLYHLANDIYFASCAFGTNNISSSGGYYHMANVFFRQNKMDIADSLYSEATDIWHSYFSGLIDVQLQTIICLPALRFHSMELNTIFIPSADESQQAEASQILNAILDIREHASRQQPMKTGKVVHALAMLHYLILDIPKAHELAMKALLIISYLQKQDSAEAIQQLINLIKSKPFYAK
;
A
#
# COMPACT_ATOMS: atom_id res chain seq x y z
N ARG A 1 -22.21 5.90 32.95
CA ARG A 1 -20.84 5.56 33.40
C ARG A 1 -20.08 5.07 32.17
N PRO A 2 -19.09 5.78 31.63
CA PRO A 2 -18.10 5.15 30.75
C PRO A 2 -16.74 5.10 31.44
N ASN A 3 -15.98 4.03 31.20
CA ASN A 3 -14.68 3.65 31.79
C ASN A 3 -14.74 2.52 32.84
N SER A 4 -15.46 1.43 32.56
CA SER A 4 -15.02 0.11 32.98
C SER A 4 -14.07 -0.44 31.92
N LEU A 5 -12.86 -0.86 32.31
CA LEU A 5 -11.93 -1.59 31.44
C LEU A 5 -12.65 -2.81 30.84
N PRO A 6 -12.46 -3.12 29.55
CA PRO A 6 -13.13 -4.26 28.92
C PRO A 6 -12.73 -5.55 29.64
N GLY A 7 -13.71 -6.42 29.92
CA GLY A 7 -13.45 -7.72 30.51
C GLY A 7 -12.60 -8.60 29.57
N GLU A 8 -11.91 -9.62 30.10
CA GLU A 8 -11.04 -10.51 29.29
C GLU A 8 -11.74 -11.06 28.02
N SER A 9 -13.05 -11.34 28.11
CA SER A 9 -13.87 -11.77 26.97
C SER A 9 -14.03 -10.72 25.86
N GLU A 10 -14.16 -9.44 26.21
CA GLU A 10 -14.26 -8.33 25.25
C GLU A 10 -12.92 -8.07 24.57
N TYR A 11 -11.81 -8.15 25.31
CA TYR A 11 -10.47 -8.02 24.73
C TYR A 11 -10.21 -9.06 23.63
N HIS A 12 -10.66 -10.30 23.84
CA HIS A 12 -10.58 -11.33 22.80
C HIS A 12 -11.41 -11.00 21.55
N LEU A 13 -12.55 -10.31 21.69
CA LEU A 13 -13.37 -9.91 20.55
C LEU A 13 -12.71 -8.79 19.73
N TYR A 14 -12.15 -7.76 20.39
CA TYR A 14 -11.39 -6.70 19.70
C TYR A 14 -10.21 -7.28 18.92
N ARG A 15 -9.45 -8.21 19.52
CA ARG A 15 -8.34 -8.90 18.85
C ARG A 15 -8.81 -9.71 17.64
N ARG A 16 -10.00 -10.32 17.71
CA ARG A 16 -10.60 -11.05 16.57
C ARG A 16 -11.00 -10.12 15.43
N VAL A 17 -11.56 -8.94 15.73
CA VAL A 17 -11.85 -7.92 14.71
C VAL A 17 -10.57 -7.53 13.99
N GLU A 18 -9.53 -7.17 14.74
CA GLU A 18 -8.24 -6.74 14.18
C GLU A 18 -7.62 -7.84 13.32
N LEU A 19 -7.55 -9.07 13.84
CA LEU A 19 -6.96 -10.20 13.11
C LEU A 19 -7.71 -10.50 11.81
N THR A 20 -9.04 -10.60 11.88
CA THR A 20 -9.86 -10.91 10.69
C THR A 20 -9.82 -9.78 9.66
N HIS A 21 -9.77 -8.52 10.11
CA HIS A 21 -9.55 -7.37 9.24
C HIS A 21 -8.20 -7.45 8.51
N ARG A 22 -7.10 -7.67 9.25
CA ARG A 22 -5.76 -7.77 8.67
C ARG A 22 -5.63 -8.93 7.68
N VAL A 23 -6.20 -10.09 8.01
CA VAL A 23 -6.21 -11.26 7.09
C VAL A 23 -6.98 -10.95 5.81
N ALA A 24 -8.16 -10.33 5.93
CA ALA A 24 -8.96 -9.98 4.76
C ALA A 24 -8.25 -8.96 3.86
N GLN A 25 -7.64 -7.94 4.47
CA GLN A 25 -6.88 -6.92 3.75
C GLN A 25 -5.66 -7.51 3.04
N LYS A 26 -4.92 -8.43 3.69
CA LYS A 26 -3.80 -9.14 3.08
C LYS A 26 -4.25 -9.92 1.84
N PHE A 27 -5.36 -10.65 1.92
CA PHE A 27 -5.89 -11.38 0.76
C PHE A 27 -6.29 -10.45 -0.39
N LEU A 28 -6.83 -9.25 -0.12
CA LEU A 28 -7.11 -8.27 -1.17
C LEU A 28 -5.84 -7.86 -1.92
N PHE A 29 -4.77 -7.51 -1.20
CA PHE A 29 -3.51 -7.09 -1.80
C PHE A 29 -2.80 -8.23 -2.57
N GLU A 30 -3.02 -9.48 -2.17
CA GLU A 30 -2.57 -10.65 -2.91
C GLU A 30 -3.45 -10.98 -4.13
N GLY A 31 -4.53 -10.24 -4.38
CA GLY A 31 -5.51 -10.51 -5.45
C GLY A 31 -6.41 -11.71 -5.19
N LYS A 32 -6.37 -12.29 -3.98
CA LYS A 32 -7.15 -13.45 -3.55
C LYS A 32 -8.53 -13.03 -3.05
N HIS A 33 -9.33 -12.49 -3.97
CA HIS A 33 -10.62 -11.87 -3.64
C HIS A 33 -11.63 -12.88 -3.05
N LYS A 34 -11.62 -14.15 -3.47
CA LYS A 34 -12.52 -15.18 -2.93
C LYS A 34 -12.20 -15.49 -1.47
N GLU A 35 -10.90 -15.53 -1.14
CA GLU A 35 -10.37 -15.83 0.19
C GLU A 35 -10.53 -14.64 1.15
N ALA A 36 -10.58 -13.41 0.64
CA ALA A 36 -10.82 -12.20 1.44
C ALA A 36 -12.24 -12.17 2.04
N ILE A 37 -13.25 -12.68 1.32
CA ILE A 37 -14.68 -12.56 1.71
C ILE A 37 -14.98 -13.20 3.08
N PRO A 38 -14.61 -14.47 3.37
CA PRO A 38 -14.89 -15.08 4.67
C PRO A 38 -14.27 -14.30 5.83
N ALA A 39 -13.02 -13.85 5.67
CA ALA A 39 -12.33 -13.08 6.70
C ALA A 39 -13.01 -11.71 6.93
N ALA A 40 -13.43 -11.04 5.85
CA ALA A 40 -14.15 -9.77 5.93
C ALA A 40 -15.54 -9.91 6.56
N LEU A 41 -16.28 -10.97 6.23
CA LEU A 41 -17.58 -11.29 6.86
C LEU A 41 -17.43 -11.58 8.36
N HIS A 42 -16.38 -12.30 8.75
CA HIS A 42 -16.07 -12.51 10.16
C HIS A 42 -15.73 -11.20 10.88
N SER A 43 -14.91 -10.35 10.24
CA SER A 43 -14.60 -9.01 10.76
C SER A 43 -15.88 -8.20 10.97
N LEU A 44 -16.76 -8.14 9.97
CA LEU A 44 -18.06 -7.46 10.07
C LEU A 44 -18.90 -8.01 11.21
N ARG A 45 -19.02 -9.33 11.33
CA ARG A 45 -19.82 -9.99 12.38
C ARG A 45 -19.31 -9.66 13.78
N PHE A 46 -18.00 -9.67 13.99
CA PHE A 46 -17.42 -9.28 15.29
C PHE A 46 -17.60 -7.80 15.56
N SER A 47 -17.41 -6.93 14.56
CA SER A 47 -17.64 -5.49 14.72
C SER A 47 -19.10 -5.18 15.08
N ILE A 48 -20.09 -5.84 14.46
CA ILE A 48 -21.50 -5.68 14.82
C ILE A 48 -21.75 -6.07 16.28
N HIS A 49 -21.13 -7.16 16.74
CA HIS A 49 -21.28 -7.62 18.12
C HIS A 49 -20.69 -6.65 19.14
N ILE A 50 -19.57 -6.01 18.83
CA ILE A 50 -18.86 -5.10 19.75
C ILE A 50 -19.48 -3.71 19.73
N TYR A 51 -19.71 -3.16 18.54
CA TYR A 51 -20.03 -1.74 18.35
C TYR A 51 -21.50 -1.48 17.99
N GLY A 52 -22.25 -2.52 17.62
CA GLY A 52 -23.63 -2.41 17.17
C GLY A 52 -23.77 -2.04 15.68
N LEU A 53 -25.02 -2.05 15.19
CA LEU A 53 -25.35 -1.94 13.76
C LEU A 53 -25.15 -0.54 13.15
N ASN A 54 -25.04 0.51 13.97
CA ASN A 54 -24.98 1.90 13.51
C ASN A 54 -23.58 2.53 13.70
N SER A 55 -22.56 1.70 13.93
CA SER A 55 -21.23 2.17 14.29
C SER A 55 -20.35 2.39 13.05
N VAL A 56 -19.50 3.41 13.10
CA VAL A 56 -18.57 3.74 12.01
C VAL A 56 -17.49 2.66 11.83
N GLU A 57 -17.24 1.87 12.86
CA GLU A 57 -16.33 0.70 12.87
C GLU A 57 -16.82 -0.44 11.97
N LEU A 58 -18.06 -0.38 11.46
CA LEU A 58 -18.55 -1.29 10.42
C LEU A 58 -18.09 -0.90 9.01
N VAL A 59 -17.65 0.35 8.80
CA VAL A 59 -17.24 0.82 7.47
C VAL A 59 -16.04 0.03 6.93
N PRO A 60 -14.92 -0.16 7.67
CA PRO A 60 -13.77 -0.90 7.13
C PRO A 60 -14.08 -2.30 6.60
N PRO A 61 -14.83 -3.18 7.29
CA PRO A 61 -15.17 -4.48 6.73
C PRO A 61 -16.15 -4.40 5.54
N TYR A 62 -17.08 -3.44 5.50
CA TYR A 62 -17.90 -3.22 4.30
C TYR A 62 -17.05 -2.85 3.08
N LEU A 63 -16.05 -1.99 3.26
CA LEU A 63 -15.14 -1.60 2.16
C LEU A 63 -14.34 -2.79 1.64
N ILE A 64 -13.82 -3.65 2.51
CA ILE A 64 -13.10 -4.87 2.09
C ILE A 64 -14.03 -5.82 1.32
N LEU A 65 -15.27 -6.01 1.78
CA LEU A 65 -16.25 -6.83 1.08
C LEU A 65 -16.62 -6.25 -0.29
N ALA A 66 -16.75 -4.93 -0.39
CA ALA A 66 -16.99 -4.26 -1.66
C ALA A 66 -15.83 -4.45 -2.62
N GLU A 67 -14.59 -4.21 -2.19
CA GLU A 67 -13.39 -4.35 -3.01
C GLU A 67 -13.21 -5.79 -3.52
N ALA A 68 -13.40 -6.78 -2.64
CA ALA A 68 -13.39 -8.19 -3.02
C ALA A 68 -14.48 -8.50 -4.07
N SER A 69 -15.69 -7.97 -3.87
CA SER A 69 -16.80 -8.17 -4.81
C SER A 69 -16.54 -7.52 -6.17
N ILE A 70 -15.92 -6.33 -6.20
CA ILE A 70 -15.46 -5.68 -7.43
C ILE A 70 -14.42 -6.55 -8.14
N GLY A 71 -13.43 -7.06 -7.42
CA GLY A 71 -12.38 -7.94 -7.95
C GLY A 71 -12.93 -9.25 -8.55
N LEU A 72 -14.08 -9.72 -8.09
CA LEU A 72 -14.80 -10.87 -8.64
C LEU A 72 -15.79 -10.52 -9.77
N GLY A 73 -15.99 -9.23 -10.06
CA GLY A 73 -17.00 -8.76 -11.02
C GLY A 73 -18.44 -8.78 -10.49
N HIS A 74 -18.66 -9.03 -9.20
CA HIS A 74 -19.97 -8.99 -8.56
C HIS A 74 -20.37 -7.54 -8.23
N LEU A 75 -20.58 -6.72 -9.26
CA LEU A 75 -20.74 -5.26 -9.09
C LEU A 75 -22.00 -4.87 -8.32
N THR A 76 -23.08 -5.64 -8.43
CA THR A 76 -24.32 -5.41 -7.67
C THR A 76 -24.09 -5.59 -6.17
N GLN A 77 -23.41 -6.67 -5.78
CA GLN A 77 -23.06 -6.95 -4.39
C GLN A 77 -22.09 -5.90 -3.83
N ALA A 78 -21.12 -5.46 -4.63
CA ALA A 78 -20.21 -4.38 -4.24
C ALA A 78 -20.96 -3.07 -3.95
N GLU A 79 -21.93 -2.72 -4.79
CA GLU A 79 -22.76 -1.53 -4.63
C GLU A 79 -23.63 -1.59 -3.37
N GLU A 80 -24.17 -2.76 -3.02
CA GLU A 80 -24.89 -2.96 -1.77
C GLU A 80 -23.99 -2.69 -0.55
N TYR A 81 -22.78 -3.26 -0.51
CA TYR A 81 -21.84 -3.01 0.58
C TYR A 81 -21.40 -1.54 0.67
N LEU A 82 -21.16 -0.89 -0.48
CA LEU A 82 -20.79 0.53 -0.50
C LEU A 82 -21.93 1.43 -0.06
N SER A 83 -23.18 1.07 -0.39
CA SER A 83 -24.37 1.78 0.09
C SER A 83 -24.48 1.72 1.62
N GLN A 84 -24.21 0.55 2.23
CA GLN A 84 -24.17 0.41 3.68
C GLN A 84 -23.05 1.25 4.32
N ALA A 85 -21.84 1.22 3.73
CA ALA A 85 -20.71 2.02 4.19
C ALA A 85 -21.02 3.53 4.11
N GLN A 86 -21.54 3.99 2.97
CA GLN A 86 -21.87 5.40 2.75
C GLN A 86 -22.98 5.88 3.70
N TRP A 87 -24.02 5.07 3.91
CA TRP A 87 -25.08 5.38 4.86
C TRP A 87 -24.55 5.54 6.29
N THR A 88 -23.65 4.65 6.71
CA THR A 88 -23.01 4.70 8.03
C THR A 88 -22.16 5.97 8.18
N VAL A 89 -21.40 6.34 7.15
CA VAL A 89 -20.62 7.58 7.12
C VAL A 89 -21.52 8.81 7.21
N LEU A 90 -22.62 8.86 6.44
CA LEU A 90 -23.58 9.97 6.45
C LEU A 90 -24.28 10.17 7.80
N LYS A 91 -24.52 9.08 8.54
CA LYS A 91 -25.14 9.11 9.87
C LYS A 91 -24.18 9.53 10.98
N THR A 92 -22.87 9.48 10.73
CA THR A 92 -21.85 9.78 11.73
C THR A 92 -21.49 11.27 11.66
N SER A 93 -21.67 12.02 12.76
CA SER A 93 -21.52 13.47 12.75
C SER A 93 -20.10 13.96 12.41
N HIS A 94 -19.07 13.14 12.62
CA HIS A 94 -17.68 13.41 12.24
C HIS A 94 -16.96 12.11 11.84
N CYS A 95 -17.11 11.69 10.59
CA CYS A 95 -16.30 10.59 10.04
C CYS A 95 -14.88 11.08 9.76
N SER A 96 -13.87 10.24 10.03
CA SER A 96 -12.48 10.62 9.78
C SER A 96 -12.18 10.67 8.28
N ASP A 97 -11.30 11.60 7.89
CA ASP A 97 -10.84 11.74 6.51
C ASP A 97 -10.22 10.43 5.98
N ALA A 98 -9.58 9.65 6.84
CA ALA A 98 -9.04 8.33 6.48
C ALA A 98 -10.14 7.34 6.04
N ILE A 99 -11.31 7.35 6.67
CA ILE A 99 -12.45 6.49 6.28
C ILE A 99 -13.09 7.03 5.02
N GLN A 100 -13.25 8.35 4.91
CA GLN A 100 -13.76 9.00 3.69
C GLN A 100 -12.90 8.66 2.46
N SER A 101 -11.58 8.75 2.58
CA SER A 101 -10.63 8.38 1.52
C SER A 101 -10.87 6.95 1.03
N LYS A 102 -10.92 5.96 1.93
CA LYS A 102 -11.14 4.56 1.55
C LYS A 102 -12.51 4.30 0.93
N LEU A 103 -13.55 4.99 1.40
CA LEU A 103 -14.89 4.91 0.81
C LEU A 103 -14.88 5.45 -0.62
N HIS A 104 -14.31 6.63 -0.82
CA HIS A 104 -14.17 7.25 -2.13
C HIS A 104 -13.31 6.40 -3.07
N ARG A 105 -12.23 5.78 -2.58
CA ARG A 105 -11.43 4.82 -3.38
C ARG A 105 -12.30 3.70 -3.94
N ASN A 106 -13.08 3.06 -3.08
CA ASN A 106 -13.92 1.93 -3.47
C ASN A 106 -15.07 2.33 -4.42
N LEU A 107 -15.68 3.50 -4.21
CA LEU A 107 -16.65 4.05 -5.16
C LEU A 107 -15.99 4.31 -6.53
N GLY A 108 -14.78 4.88 -6.53
CA GLY A 108 -13.97 5.08 -7.72
C GLY A 108 -13.70 3.78 -8.48
N LEU A 109 -13.34 2.71 -7.76
CA LEU A 109 -13.14 1.37 -8.32
C LEU A 109 -14.43 0.78 -8.90
N LEU A 110 -15.56 0.91 -8.19
CA LEU A 110 -16.86 0.43 -8.64
C LEU A 110 -17.25 1.09 -9.97
N TYR A 111 -17.16 2.43 -10.04
CA TYR A 111 -17.52 3.16 -11.25
C TYR A 111 -16.56 2.88 -12.41
N ALA A 112 -15.26 2.70 -12.15
CA ALA A 112 -14.31 2.26 -13.16
C ALA A 112 -14.66 0.87 -13.71
N ALA A 113 -15.10 -0.05 -12.85
CA ALA A 113 -15.52 -1.39 -13.24
C ALA A 113 -16.84 -1.39 -14.03
N LYS A 114 -17.75 -0.45 -13.74
CA LYS A 114 -18.97 -0.18 -14.52
C LYS A 114 -18.71 0.53 -15.85
N GLY A 115 -17.47 1.00 -16.10
CA GLY A 115 -17.12 1.80 -17.28
C GLY A 115 -17.53 3.28 -17.19
N ASN A 116 -18.05 3.73 -16.04
CA ASN A 116 -18.34 5.13 -15.80
C ASN A 116 -17.08 5.85 -15.31
N PHE A 117 -16.25 6.29 -16.25
CA PHE A 117 -14.96 6.87 -15.92
C PHE A 117 -15.04 8.28 -15.31
N GLU A 118 -16.08 9.06 -15.60
CA GLU A 118 -16.21 10.41 -15.04
C GLU A 118 -16.47 10.36 -13.53
N GLU A 119 -17.46 9.59 -13.11
CA GLU A 119 -17.74 9.36 -11.68
C GLU A 119 -16.56 8.68 -10.98
N SER A 120 -15.88 7.76 -11.67
CA SER A 120 -14.67 7.13 -11.12
C SER A 120 -13.59 8.16 -10.80
N LEU A 121 -13.29 9.07 -11.74
CA LEU A 121 -12.28 10.12 -11.54
C LEU A 121 -12.69 11.09 -10.43
N TYR A 122 -13.97 11.45 -10.34
CA TYR A 122 -14.48 12.28 -9.25
C TYR A 122 -14.21 11.64 -7.88
N HIS A 123 -14.54 10.35 -7.73
CA HIS A 123 -14.34 9.65 -6.48
C HIS A 123 -12.85 9.43 -6.17
N LEU A 124 -12.01 9.10 -7.15
CA LEU A 124 -10.56 8.94 -6.95
C LEU A 124 -9.85 10.25 -6.61
N ALA A 125 -10.30 11.39 -7.15
CA ALA A 125 -9.80 12.70 -6.75
C ALA A 125 -10.12 13.00 -5.28
N ASN A 126 -11.34 12.66 -4.82
CA ASN A 126 -11.72 12.80 -3.41
C ASN A 126 -10.94 11.84 -2.50
N ASP A 127 -10.63 10.63 -2.94
CA ASP A 127 -9.74 9.72 -2.20
C ASP A 127 -8.38 10.38 -1.92
N ILE A 128 -7.73 10.91 -2.96
CA ILE A 128 -6.45 11.61 -2.84
C ILE A 128 -6.56 12.82 -1.90
N TYR A 129 -7.63 13.61 -2.04
CA TYR A 129 -7.89 14.78 -1.20
C TYR A 129 -8.00 14.40 0.28
N PHE A 130 -8.89 13.48 0.64
CA PHE A 130 -9.10 13.06 2.02
C PHE A 130 -7.88 12.33 2.60
N ALA A 131 -7.17 11.53 1.81
CA ALA A 131 -5.93 10.91 2.24
C ALA A 131 -4.87 11.97 2.58
N SER A 132 -4.80 13.03 1.77
CA SER A 132 -3.88 14.15 2.00
C SER A 132 -4.26 14.95 3.25
N CYS A 133 -5.55 15.16 3.52
CA CYS A 133 -6.03 15.78 4.75
C CYS A 133 -5.68 14.94 5.99
N ALA A 134 -5.84 13.62 5.90
CA ALA A 134 -5.60 12.72 7.03
C ALA A 134 -4.11 12.52 7.35
N PHE A 135 -3.25 12.43 6.33
CA PHE A 135 -1.88 11.92 6.50
C PHE A 135 -0.79 12.80 5.88
N GLY A 136 -1.16 13.88 5.20
CA GLY A 136 -0.26 14.72 4.40
C GLY A 136 -0.16 14.27 2.94
N THR A 137 0.27 15.18 2.07
CA THR A 137 0.21 15.02 0.60
C THR A 137 1.11 13.92 0.05
N ASN A 138 2.24 13.64 0.73
CA ASN A 138 3.26 12.68 0.26
C ASN A 138 3.24 11.38 1.08
N ASN A 139 2.09 11.02 1.65
CA ASN A 139 1.93 9.80 2.41
C ASN A 139 1.56 8.61 1.50
N ILE A 140 2.05 7.41 1.81
CA ILE A 140 1.69 6.18 1.08
C ILE A 140 0.18 5.94 0.95
N SER A 141 -0.62 6.48 1.88
CA SER A 141 -2.08 6.41 1.86
C SER A 141 -2.72 7.06 0.63
N SER A 142 -2.09 8.06 0.01
CA SER A 142 -2.58 8.70 -1.22
C SER A 142 -2.13 7.97 -2.50
N SER A 143 -1.13 7.08 -2.42
CA SER A 143 -0.54 6.40 -3.58
C SER A 143 -1.55 5.51 -4.33
N GLY A 144 -2.44 4.82 -3.61
CA GLY A 144 -3.50 3.99 -4.20
C GLY A 144 -4.47 4.79 -5.05
N GLY A 145 -4.84 6.00 -4.60
CA GLY A 145 -5.68 6.91 -5.36
C GLY A 145 -5.05 7.34 -6.68
N TYR A 146 -3.77 7.74 -6.66
CA TYR A 146 -3.01 8.06 -7.87
C TYR A 146 -2.92 6.88 -8.83
N TYR A 147 -2.62 5.68 -8.32
CA TYR A 147 -2.51 4.46 -9.12
C TYR A 147 -3.84 4.10 -9.81
N HIS A 148 -4.95 4.12 -9.07
CA HIS A 148 -6.26 3.82 -9.66
C HIS A 148 -6.70 4.90 -10.65
N MET A 149 -6.40 6.17 -10.37
CA MET A 149 -6.71 7.26 -11.29
C MET A 149 -5.90 7.13 -12.59
N ALA A 150 -4.63 6.73 -12.49
CA ALA A 150 -3.79 6.40 -13.64
C ALA A 150 -4.39 5.26 -14.48
N ASN A 151 -4.87 4.18 -13.83
CA ASN A 151 -5.53 3.07 -14.54
C ASN A 151 -6.78 3.52 -15.31
N VAL A 152 -7.56 4.47 -14.78
CA VAL A 152 -8.72 5.03 -15.50
C VAL A 152 -8.27 5.80 -16.73
N PHE A 153 -7.27 6.68 -16.60
CA PHE A 153 -6.72 7.41 -17.74
C PHE A 153 -6.05 6.51 -18.78
N PHE A 154 -5.40 5.43 -18.35
CA PHE A 154 -4.83 4.41 -19.21
C PHE A 154 -5.93 3.73 -20.06
N ARG A 155 -7.05 3.34 -19.44
CA ARG A 155 -8.23 2.79 -20.16
C ARG A 155 -8.88 3.79 -21.13
N GLN A 156 -8.75 5.08 -20.87
CA GLN A 156 -9.15 6.16 -21.79
C GLN A 156 -8.12 6.48 -22.88
N ASN A 157 -7.01 5.73 -22.95
CA ASN A 157 -5.88 5.98 -23.86
C ASN A 157 -5.21 7.36 -23.67
N LYS A 158 -5.34 7.97 -22.49
CA LYS A 158 -4.69 9.24 -22.12
C LYS A 158 -3.34 8.96 -21.46
N MET A 159 -2.41 8.43 -22.26
CA MET A 159 -1.16 7.84 -21.79
C MET A 159 -0.23 8.82 -21.04
N ASP A 160 -0.17 10.08 -21.47
CA ASP A 160 0.69 11.08 -20.81
C ASP A 160 0.23 11.39 -19.37
N ILE A 161 -1.09 11.43 -19.16
CA ILE A 161 -1.70 11.65 -17.84
C ILE A 161 -1.49 10.41 -16.97
N ALA A 162 -1.76 9.23 -17.51
CA ALA A 162 -1.55 7.97 -16.81
C ALA A 162 -0.09 7.81 -16.35
N ASP A 163 0.88 8.06 -17.23
CA ASP A 163 2.31 7.95 -16.89
C ASP A 163 2.74 8.97 -15.83
N SER A 164 2.18 10.18 -15.85
CA SER A 164 2.44 11.19 -14.81
C SER A 164 1.92 10.71 -13.46
N LEU A 165 0.70 10.19 -13.39
CA LEU A 165 0.09 9.68 -12.15
C LEU A 165 0.78 8.41 -11.62
N TYR A 166 1.19 7.49 -12.50
CA TYR A 166 2.03 6.36 -12.09
C TYR A 166 3.39 6.81 -11.53
N SER A 167 3.94 7.90 -12.05
CA SER A 167 5.18 8.49 -11.52
C SER A 167 4.95 9.02 -10.11
N GLU A 168 3.86 9.75 -9.85
CA GLU A 168 3.52 10.22 -8.49
C GLU A 168 3.37 9.06 -7.50
N ALA A 169 2.63 8.00 -7.86
CA ALA A 169 2.50 6.82 -7.01
C ALA A 169 3.86 6.15 -6.73
N THR A 170 4.71 6.04 -7.76
CA THR A 170 6.08 5.50 -7.62
C THR A 170 6.93 6.37 -6.70
N ASP A 171 6.82 7.69 -6.83
CA ASP A 171 7.63 8.66 -6.11
C ASP A 171 7.31 8.65 -4.62
N ILE A 172 6.03 8.55 -4.26
CA ILE A 172 5.57 8.39 -2.87
C ILE A 172 6.18 7.13 -2.24
N TRP A 173 6.07 5.97 -2.91
CA TRP A 173 6.64 4.71 -2.40
C TRP A 173 8.17 4.77 -2.32
N HIS A 174 8.82 5.32 -3.34
CA HIS A 174 10.26 5.47 -3.39
C HIS A 174 10.78 6.33 -2.23
N SER A 175 10.17 7.50 -1.99
CA SER A 175 10.52 8.37 -0.85
C SER A 175 10.27 7.70 0.49
N TYR A 176 9.16 6.97 0.64
CA TYR A 176 8.87 6.24 1.87
C TYR A 176 9.94 5.18 2.19
N PHE A 177 10.29 4.34 1.22
CA PHE A 177 11.32 3.31 1.43
C PHE A 177 12.72 3.89 1.62
N SER A 178 13.07 4.94 0.88
CA SER A 178 14.34 5.65 1.07
C SER A 178 14.45 6.17 2.50
N GLY A 179 13.40 6.81 3.03
CA GLY A 179 13.37 7.29 4.40
C GLY A 179 13.53 6.19 5.45
N LEU A 180 12.91 5.01 5.24
CA LEU A 180 13.11 3.86 6.14
C LEU A 180 14.56 3.36 6.14
N ILE A 181 15.19 3.30 4.97
CA ILE A 181 16.58 2.87 4.81
C ILE A 181 17.54 3.91 5.40
N ASP A 182 17.26 5.20 5.24
CA ASP A 182 18.06 6.28 5.81
C ASP A 182 18.04 6.23 7.35
N VAL A 183 16.86 6.00 7.95
CA VAL A 183 16.73 5.79 9.40
C VAL A 183 17.52 4.56 9.85
N GLN A 184 17.49 3.47 9.08
CA GLN A 184 18.27 2.27 9.37
C GLN A 184 19.78 2.55 9.31
N LEU A 185 20.24 3.29 8.30
CA LEU A 185 21.63 3.70 8.15
C LEU A 185 22.11 4.57 9.32
N GLN A 186 21.32 5.58 9.70
CA GLN A 186 21.62 6.45 10.84
C GLN A 186 21.72 5.65 12.14
N THR A 187 20.82 4.69 12.36
CA THR A 187 20.85 3.83 13.55
C THR A 187 22.15 3.02 13.64
N ILE A 188 22.64 2.50 12.50
CA ILE A 188 23.90 1.74 12.43
C ILE A 188 25.12 2.65 12.69
N ILE A 189 25.08 3.91 12.27
CA ILE A 189 26.18 4.87 12.45
C ILE A 189 26.24 5.38 13.90
N CYS A 190 25.10 5.69 14.51
CA CYS A 190 25.01 6.33 15.83
C CYS A 190 25.16 5.38 17.02
N LEU A 191 25.19 4.06 16.83
CA LEU A 191 25.43 3.06 17.89
C LEU A 191 26.76 2.30 17.67
N PRO A 192 27.92 2.88 18.03
CA PRO A 192 29.23 2.21 17.89
C PRO A 192 29.33 0.90 18.70
N ALA A 193 28.56 0.76 19.79
CA ALA A 193 28.56 -0.44 20.64
C ALA A 193 28.02 -1.70 19.95
N LEU A 194 27.20 -1.56 18.89
CA LEU A 194 26.70 -2.68 18.08
C LEU A 194 27.71 -3.16 17.02
N ARG A 195 28.81 -2.43 16.78
CA ARG A 195 29.86 -2.86 15.83
C ARG A 195 30.76 -3.98 16.37
N PHE A 196 30.84 -4.15 17.69
CA PHE A 196 31.78 -5.07 18.35
C PHE A 196 31.17 -6.40 18.79
N HIS A 197 29.84 -6.51 18.85
CA HIS A 197 29.18 -7.79 19.01
C HIS A 197 28.55 -8.16 17.68
N SER A 198 28.94 -9.30 17.13
CA SER A 198 28.18 -10.07 16.15
C SER A 198 26.85 -10.56 16.75
N MET A 199 26.07 -9.65 17.34
CA MET A 199 24.69 -9.89 17.66
C MET A 199 23.92 -9.66 16.38
N GLU A 200 23.29 -10.73 15.93
CA GLU A 200 22.43 -10.82 14.76
C GLU A 200 21.80 -9.47 14.41
N LEU A 201 22.14 -8.94 13.22
CA LEU A 201 21.48 -7.80 12.56
C LEU A 201 19.95 -7.96 12.42
N ASN A 202 19.38 -9.07 12.89
CA ASN A 202 17.97 -9.37 13.07
C ASN A 202 17.36 -8.78 14.36
N THR A 203 18.17 -8.33 15.33
CA THR A 203 17.67 -7.87 16.65
C THR A 203 17.48 -6.35 16.76
N ILE A 204 17.89 -5.57 15.76
CA ILE A 204 17.53 -4.15 15.70
C ILE A 204 16.07 -4.09 15.27
N PHE A 205 15.21 -3.54 16.14
CA PHE A 205 13.83 -3.20 15.81
C PHE A 205 13.84 -2.11 14.74
N ILE A 206 13.92 -2.53 13.48
CA ILE A 206 13.80 -1.66 12.33
C ILE A 206 12.30 -1.46 12.13
N PRO A 207 11.80 -0.22 11.94
CA PRO A 207 10.44 0.00 11.49
C PRO A 207 10.26 -0.63 10.10
N SER A 208 9.91 -1.91 10.06
CA SER A 208 9.50 -2.55 8.82
C SER A 208 8.09 -2.05 8.50
N ALA A 209 7.84 -1.72 7.24
CA ALA A 209 6.47 -1.48 6.76
C ALA A 209 5.58 -2.65 7.20
N ASP A 210 4.33 -2.37 7.60
CA ASP A 210 3.40 -3.46 7.96
C ASP A 210 3.21 -4.40 6.77
N GLU A 211 2.96 -5.69 7.01
CA GLU A 211 2.77 -6.69 5.95
C GLU A 211 1.72 -6.24 4.92
N SER A 212 0.69 -5.53 5.38
CA SER A 212 -0.37 -4.97 4.53
C SER A 212 0.18 -3.92 3.54
N GLN A 213 1.00 -2.99 4.03
CA GLN A 213 1.63 -1.94 3.22
C GLN A 213 2.64 -2.53 2.23
N GLN A 214 3.38 -3.57 2.64
CA GLN A 214 4.31 -4.28 1.78
C GLN A 214 3.59 -4.97 0.61
N ALA A 215 2.45 -5.61 0.89
CA ALA A 215 1.64 -6.26 -0.13
C ALA A 215 1.04 -5.25 -1.12
N GLU A 216 0.49 -4.13 -0.63
CA GLU A 216 -0.03 -3.04 -1.47
C GLU A 216 1.07 -2.44 -2.37
N ALA A 217 2.24 -2.12 -1.79
CA ALA A 217 3.37 -1.59 -2.53
C ALA A 217 3.85 -2.57 -3.61
N SER A 218 3.96 -3.85 -3.28
CA SER A 218 4.32 -4.90 -4.24
C SER A 218 3.33 -4.97 -5.39
N GLN A 219 2.02 -4.95 -5.10
CA GLN A 219 0.99 -4.98 -6.13
C GLN A 219 1.06 -3.77 -7.07
N ILE A 220 1.12 -2.55 -6.51
CA ILE A 220 1.14 -1.31 -7.28
C ILE A 220 2.43 -1.20 -8.11
N LEU A 221 3.60 -1.40 -7.49
CA LEU A 221 4.88 -1.19 -8.16
C LEU A 221 5.15 -2.24 -9.26
N ASN A 222 4.76 -3.50 -9.05
CA ASN A 222 4.87 -4.51 -10.11
C ASN A 222 3.92 -4.20 -11.27
N ALA A 223 2.67 -3.79 -10.99
CA ALA A 223 1.73 -3.40 -12.05
C ALA A 223 2.25 -2.19 -12.87
N ILE A 224 2.84 -1.19 -12.20
CA ILE A 224 3.45 -0.04 -12.88
C ILE A 224 4.67 -0.48 -13.71
N LEU A 225 5.50 -1.39 -13.19
CA LEU A 225 6.65 -1.92 -13.91
C LEU A 225 6.20 -2.64 -15.18
N ASP A 226 5.22 -3.53 -15.08
CA ASP A 226 4.67 -4.28 -16.22
C ASP A 226 4.15 -3.32 -17.30
N ILE A 227 3.36 -2.31 -16.91
CA ILE A 227 2.84 -1.30 -17.85
C ILE A 227 3.98 -0.56 -18.56
N ARG A 228 5.05 -0.20 -17.83
CA ARG A 228 6.19 0.54 -18.38
C ARG A 228 7.06 -0.30 -19.29
N GLU A 229 7.27 -1.58 -18.97
CA GLU A 229 8.04 -2.50 -19.82
C GLU A 229 7.32 -2.78 -21.15
N HIS A 230 5.98 -2.77 -21.17
CA HIS A 230 5.16 -2.97 -22.37
C HIS A 230 4.80 -1.67 -23.11
N ALA A 231 5.16 -0.50 -22.57
CA ALA A 231 4.84 0.78 -23.20
C ALA A 231 5.68 1.00 -24.47
N SER A 232 5.04 1.49 -25.55
CA SER A 232 5.73 1.78 -26.82
C SER A 232 6.82 2.86 -26.69
N ARG A 233 6.65 3.79 -25.74
CA ARG A 233 7.65 4.82 -25.43
C ARG A 233 8.41 4.42 -24.18
N GLN A 234 9.60 3.85 -24.36
CA GLN A 234 10.45 3.48 -23.24
C GLN A 234 10.99 4.73 -22.53
N GLN A 235 10.79 4.79 -21.22
CA GLN A 235 11.32 5.83 -20.35
C GLN A 235 12.23 5.16 -19.31
N PRO A 236 13.52 4.94 -19.64
CA PRO A 236 14.40 4.11 -18.83
C PRO A 236 14.64 4.71 -17.44
N MET A 237 14.67 6.05 -17.30
CA MET A 237 14.76 6.71 -15.99
C MET A 237 13.60 6.36 -15.06
N LYS A 238 12.36 6.49 -15.56
CA LYS A 238 11.17 6.21 -14.77
C LYS A 238 11.06 4.72 -14.43
N THR A 239 11.45 3.86 -15.36
CA THR A 239 11.53 2.41 -15.16
C THR A 239 12.56 2.06 -14.09
N GLY A 240 13.77 2.63 -14.17
CA GLY A 240 14.82 2.45 -13.18
C GLY A 240 14.40 2.87 -11.77
N LYS A 241 13.60 3.94 -11.63
CA LYS A 241 13.07 4.37 -10.33
C LYS A 241 12.09 3.36 -9.73
N VAL A 242 11.20 2.77 -10.53
CA VAL A 242 10.29 1.70 -10.07
C VAL A 242 11.08 0.47 -9.63
N VAL A 243 12.06 0.04 -10.44
CA VAL A 243 12.92 -1.11 -10.11
C VAL A 243 13.71 -0.84 -8.83
N HIS A 244 14.21 0.38 -8.63
CA HIS A 244 14.88 0.77 -7.39
C HIS A 244 13.94 0.74 -6.18
N ALA A 245 12.70 1.24 -6.32
CA ALA A 245 11.69 1.14 -5.25
C ALA A 245 11.39 -0.32 -4.88
N LEU A 246 11.25 -1.21 -5.87
CA LEU A 246 11.07 -2.65 -5.63
C LEU A 246 12.30 -3.29 -4.97
N ALA A 247 13.51 -2.90 -5.35
CA ALA A 247 14.74 -3.37 -4.70
C ALA A 247 14.78 -3.00 -3.20
N MET A 248 14.40 -1.76 -2.87
CA MET A 248 14.29 -1.30 -1.48
C MET A 248 13.19 -2.07 -0.72
N LEU A 249 12.04 -2.31 -1.34
CA LEU A 249 10.97 -3.13 -0.75
C LEU A 249 11.46 -4.54 -0.42
N HIS A 250 12.10 -5.23 -1.37
CA HIS A 250 12.64 -6.57 -1.15
C HIS A 250 13.73 -6.59 -0.07
N TYR A 251 14.55 -5.55 0.03
CA TYR A 251 15.52 -5.40 1.11
C TYR A 251 14.82 -5.30 2.48
N LEU A 252 13.77 -4.49 2.59
CA LEU A 252 13.00 -4.28 3.82
C LEU A 252 12.24 -5.55 4.26
N ILE A 253 11.81 -6.39 3.31
CA ILE A 253 11.17 -7.69 3.58
C ILE A 253 12.22 -8.80 3.87
N LEU A 254 13.51 -8.47 3.80
CA LEU A 254 14.64 -9.40 3.98
C LEU A 254 14.74 -10.47 2.87
N ASP A 255 14.16 -10.22 1.71
CA ASP A 255 14.39 -10.99 0.48
C ASP A 255 15.65 -10.50 -0.22
N ILE A 256 16.80 -10.76 0.42
CA ILE A 256 18.13 -10.28 0.02
C ILE A 256 18.54 -10.69 -1.40
N PRO A 257 18.29 -11.93 -1.87
CA PRO A 257 18.64 -12.33 -3.24
C PRO A 257 17.92 -11.48 -4.28
N LYS A 258 16.60 -11.32 -4.13
CA LYS A 258 15.78 -10.56 -5.08
C LYS A 258 16.07 -9.06 -5.01
N ALA A 259 16.31 -8.54 -3.80
CA ALA A 259 16.77 -7.16 -3.62
C ALA A 259 18.06 -6.88 -4.38
N HIS A 260 19.03 -7.80 -4.34
CA HIS A 260 20.29 -7.67 -5.07
C HIS A 260 20.09 -7.66 -6.59
N GLU A 261 19.32 -8.61 -7.11
CA GLU A 261 19.02 -8.72 -8.54
C GLU A 261 18.38 -7.43 -9.08
N LEU A 262 17.35 -6.93 -8.39
CA LEU A 262 16.66 -5.71 -8.78
C LEU A 262 17.55 -4.47 -8.63
N ALA A 263 18.38 -4.38 -7.58
CA ALA A 263 19.32 -3.27 -7.42
C ALA A 263 20.35 -3.24 -8.56
N MET A 264 20.87 -4.39 -8.98
CA MET A 264 21.77 -4.50 -10.13
C MET A 264 21.06 -4.12 -11.44
N LYS A 265 19.81 -4.57 -11.64
CA LYS A 265 18.98 -4.16 -12.80
C LYS A 265 18.78 -2.64 -12.82
N ALA A 266 18.46 -2.03 -11.69
CA ALA A 266 18.30 -0.58 -11.58
C ALA A 266 19.59 0.18 -11.91
N LEU A 267 20.73 -0.31 -11.40
CA LEU A 267 22.05 0.28 -11.68
C LEU A 267 22.42 0.20 -13.16
N LEU A 268 22.15 -0.93 -13.83
CA LEU A 268 22.37 -1.07 -15.27
C LEU A 268 21.54 -0.07 -16.09
N ILE A 269 20.26 0.11 -15.73
CA ILE A 269 19.37 1.05 -16.42
C ILE A 269 19.86 2.50 -16.25
N ILE A 270 20.32 2.87 -15.05
CA ILE A 270 20.73 4.24 -14.73
C ILE A 270 22.15 4.55 -15.20
N SER A 271 23.08 3.61 -15.14
CA SER A 271 24.46 3.77 -15.64
C SER A 271 24.51 4.02 -17.14
N TYR A 272 23.60 3.42 -17.92
CA TYR A 272 23.44 3.70 -19.34
C TYR A 272 23.14 5.19 -19.63
N LEU A 273 22.59 5.92 -18.65
CA LEU A 273 22.09 7.29 -18.81
C LEU A 273 23.03 8.36 -18.23
N GLN A 274 24.25 7.99 -17.79
CA GLN A 274 25.33 8.88 -17.35
C GLN A 274 24.95 9.92 -16.26
N LYS A 275 24.00 9.60 -15.37
CA LYS A 275 23.68 10.45 -14.21
C LYS A 275 24.23 9.88 -12.90
N GLN A 276 25.06 10.68 -12.23
CA GLN A 276 25.91 10.26 -11.12
C GLN A 276 25.13 10.18 -9.78
N ASP A 277 24.22 11.13 -9.52
CA ASP A 277 23.53 11.23 -8.21
C ASP A 277 22.56 10.07 -7.94
N SER A 278 21.83 9.61 -8.96
CA SER A 278 20.89 8.46 -8.82
C SER A 278 21.61 7.11 -8.70
N ALA A 279 22.86 7.02 -9.16
CA ALA A 279 23.65 5.81 -9.05
C ALA A 279 24.20 5.62 -7.62
N GLU A 280 24.45 6.71 -6.89
CA GLU A 280 25.00 6.65 -5.54
C GLU A 280 24.05 5.98 -4.55
N ALA A 281 22.76 6.37 -4.55
CA ALA A 281 21.75 5.77 -3.67
C ALA A 281 21.60 4.24 -3.91
N ILE A 282 21.65 3.81 -5.17
CA ILE A 282 21.59 2.39 -5.52
C ILE A 282 22.87 1.68 -5.07
N GLN A 283 24.03 2.31 -5.22
CA GLN A 283 25.30 1.76 -4.77
C GLN A 283 25.36 1.60 -3.24
N GLN A 284 24.80 2.56 -2.49
CA GLN A 284 24.64 2.48 -1.04
C GLN A 284 23.74 1.31 -0.66
N LEU A 285 22.61 1.12 -1.34
CA LEU A 285 21.73 -0.04 -1.14
C LEU A 285 22.45 -1.37 -1.43
N ILE A 286 23.24 -1.46 -2.52
CA ILE A 286 24.01 -2.66 -2.85
C ILE A 286 25.04 -2.98 -1.75
N ASN A 287 25.71 -1.96 -1.20
CA ASN A 287 26.65 -2.15 -0.10
C ASN A 287 25.94 -2.65 1.18
N LEU A 288 24.74 -2.15 1.47
CA LEU A 288 23.90 -2.64 2.57
C LEU A 288 23.45 -4.09 2.38
N ILE A 289 23.09 -4.47 1.15
CA ILE A 289 22.72 -5.85 0.80
C ILE A 289 23.91 -6.79 1.03
N LYS A 290 25.11 -6.39 0.57
CA LYS A 290 26.34 -7.19 0.69
C LYS A 290 26.84 -7.35 2.12
N SER A 291 26.54 -6.41 3.02
CA SER A 291 26.96 -6.49 4.44
C SER A 291 26.12 -7.49 5.27
N LYS A 292 25.02 -8.01 4.73
CA LYS A 292 24.19 -9.02 5.40
C LYS A 292 24.82 -10.42 5.27
N PRO A 293 24.67 -11.30 6.28
CA PRO A 293 25.39 -12.57 6.40
C PRO A 293 25.17 -13.56 5.25
N PHE A 294 24.08 -13.40 4.47
CA PHE A 294 23.79 -14.24 3.31
C PHE A 294 24.79 -14.04 2.15
N TYR A 295 25.42 -12.88 2.04
CA TYR A 295 26.46 -12.57 1.04
C TYR A 295 27.90 -12.72 1.57
N ALA A 296 28.06 -12.97 2.87
CA ALA A 296 29.37 -13.11 3.52
C ALA A 296 29.92 -14.57 3.47
N LYS A 297 29.33 -15.42 2.62
CA LYS A 297 29.79 -16.80 2.37
C LYS A 297 30.26 -16.94 0.93
#